data_AF-A0A0L7TFD2-F1
#
_entry.id   AF-A0A0L7TFD2-F1
#
_cell.length_a   1.000
_cell.length_b   1.000
_cell.length_c   1.000
_cell.angle_alpha   90.00
_cell.angle_beta   90.00
_cell.angle_gamma   90.00
#
_symmetry.space_group_name_H-M   'P 1'
#
loop_
_entity.id
_entity.type
_entity.pdbx_description
1 polymer ?
#
loop_
_entity_poly.entity_id
_entity_poly.type
_entity_poly.pdbx_seq_one_letter_code
_entity_poly.pdbx_strand_id
1 'polypeptide(L)'
;LMGSPQFLTSPKERYMTGLKALEAWSRHHHQASFHTLDAAQIDSFLKQMEAGKINLGDQVNSQAFFELMLQNAREGYLADPIYGGNKNMAGWKMIGFPGARYDYRPYIDRHNENLALIPVSLIPDN
;
A
#
# COMPACT_ATOMS: atom_id res chain seq x y z
N LEU A 1 18.38 -2.16 13.20
CA LEU A 1 17.27 -2.95 12.61
C LEU A 1 17.73 -3.63 11.31
N MET A 2 18.86 -4.33 11.34
CA MET A 2 19.31 -5.26 10.29
C MET A 2 19.62 -6.56 11.01
N GLY A 3 18.93 -7.66 10.67
CA GLY A 3 19.21 -8.99 11.25
C GLY A 3 18.03 -9.77 11.81
N SER A 4 16.80 -9.29 11.73
CA SER A 4 15.63 -10.14 12.00
C SER A 4 15.41 -11.10 10.81
N PRO A 5 14.99 -12.37 11.05
CA PRO A 5 14.94 -13.38 10.00
C PRO A 5 14.09 -12.92 8.83
N GLN A 6 14.59 -13.18 7.62
CA GLN A 6 13.79 -13.22 6.42
C GLN A 6 12.49 -13.97 6.76
N PHE A 7 11.32 -13.35 6.55
CA PHE A 7 10.05 -14.02 6.78
C PHE A 7 10.08 -15.41 6.14
N LEU A 8 9.73 -16.46 6.89
CA LEU A 8 9.76 -17.85 6.40
C LEU A 8 8.81 -18.07 5.21
N THR A 9 7.76 -17.26 5.13
CA THR A 9 6.80 -17.24 4.03
C THR A 9 7.20 -16.22 2.97
N SER A 10 6.77 -16.43 1.73
CA SER A 10 6.82 -15.41 0.68
C SER A 10 5.79 -14.28 0.94
N PRO A 11 5.97 -13.09 0.33
CA PRO A 11 4.96 -12.03 0.39
C PRO A 11 3.56 -12.52 -0.05
N LYS A 12 3.50 -13.31 -1.13
CA LYS A 12 2.25 -13.88 -1.64
C LYS A 12 1.57 -14.76 -0.59
N GLU A 13 2.31 -15.66 0.05
CA GLU A 13 1.75 -16.54 1.08
C GLU A 13 1.23 -15.77 2.29
N ARG A 14 1.94 -14.73 2.74
CA ARG A 14 1.47 -13.85 3.82
C ARG A 14 0.11 -13.23 3.49
N TYR A 15 -0.01 -12.65 2.31
CA TYR A 15 -1.27 -12.06 1.85
C TYR A 15 -2.38 -13.10 1.72
N MET A 16 -2.11 -14.24 1.09
CA MET A 16 -3.12 -15.27 0.92
C MET A 16 -3.64 -15.82 2.26
N THR A 17 -2.77 -16.01 3.25
CA THR A 17 -3.17 -16.45 4.59
C THR A 17 -3.96 -15.37 5.32
N GLY A 18 -3.48 -14.12 5.32
CA GLY A 18 -4.16 -13.00 5.98
C GLY A 18 -5.53 -12.69 5.37
N LEU A 19 -5.65 -12.68 4.05
CA LEU A 19 -6.92 -12.45 3.35
C LEU A 19 -7.95 -13.56 3.61
N LYS A 20 -7.51 -14.83 3.66
CA LYS A 20 -8.40 -15.94 4.05
C LYS A 20 -8.90 -15.79 5.48
N ALA A 21 -8.03 -15.40 6.41
CA ALA A 21 -8.39 -15.21 7.81
C ALA A 21 -9.38 -14.05 7.99
N LEU A 22 -9.15 -12.94 7.31
CA LEU A 22 -10.04 -11.78 7.27
C LEU A 22 -11.41 -12.12 6.67
N GLU A 23 -11.45 -12.87 5.56
CA GLU A 23 -12.71 -13.33 4.95
C GLU A 23 -13.49 -14.25 5.90
N ALA A 24 -12.80 -15.18 6.57
CA ALA A 24 -13.43 -16.04 7.58
C ALA A 24 -13.98 -15.23 8.75
N TRP A 25 -13.23 -14.24 9.24
CA TRP A 25 -13.68 -13.32 10.28
C TRP A 25 -14.94 -12.57 9.87
N SER A 26 -14.97 -12.02 8.64
CA SER A 26 -16.13 -11.31 8.10
C SER A 26 -17.36 -12.21 8.02
N ARG A 27 -17.22 -13.43 7.49
CA ARG A 27 -18.33 -14.38 7.41
C ARG A 27 -18.88 -14.74 8.79
N HIS A 28 -18.00 -14.91 9.78
CA HIS A 28 -18.44 -15.22 11.14
C HIS A 28 -19.21 -14.07 11.79
N HIS A 29 -18.70 -12.83 11.69
CA HIS A 29 -19.23 -11.67 12.43
C HIS A 29 -20.35 -10.93 11.69
N HIS A 30 -20.35 -10.95 10.37
CA HIS A 30 -21.29 -10.21 9.52
C HIS A 30 -22.16 -11.11 8.64
N GLN A 31 -21.91 -12.43 8.62
CA GLN A 31 -22.62 -13.36 7.73
C GLN A 31 -22.51 -12.97 6.24
N ALA A 32 -21.44 -12.24 5.89
CA ALA A 32 -21.20 -11.70 4.57
C ALA A 32 -19.70 -11.77 4.21
N SER A 33 -19.41 -11.74 2.92
CA SER A 33 -18.01 -11.67 2.44
C SER A 33 -17.45 -10.28 2.71
N PHE A 34 -16.16 -10.16 2.99
CA PHE A 34 -15.59 -8.88 3.42
C PHE A 34 -15.78 -7.77 2.38
N HIS A 35 -15.58 -8.09 1.09
CA HIS A 35 -15.72 -7.14 -0.02
C HIS A 35 -17.17 -6.65 -0.25
N THR A 36 -18.16 -7.30 0.39
CA THR A 36 -19.58 -6.90 0.31
C THR A 36 -20.04 -6.03 1.46
N LEU A 37 -19.17 -5.83 2.48
CA LEU A 37 -19.45 -4.94 3.58
C LEU A 37 -19.49 -3.48 3.09
N ASP A 38 -20.26 -2.65 3.77
CA ASP A 38 -20.26 -1.22 3.49
C ASP A 38 -18.97 -0.55 3.96
N ALA A 39 -18.73 0.69 3.50
CA ALA A 39 -17.51 1.42 3.81
C ALA A 39 -17.33 1.66 5.32
N ALA A 40 -18.40 1.90 6.07
CA ALA A 40 -18.31 2.18 7.50
C ALA A 40 -17.94 0.91 8.30
N GLN A 41 -18.46 -0.25 7.88
CA GLN A 41 -18.09 -1.55 8.42
C GLN A 41 -16.62 -1.89 8.14
N ILE A 42 -16.16 -1.67 6.91
CA ILE A 42 -14.76 -1.87 6.52
C ILE A 42 -13.84 -0.96 7.35
N ASP A 43 -14.16 0.33 7.46
CA ASP A 43 -13.39 1.29 8.26
C ASP A 43 -13.32 0.90 9.73
N SER A 44 -14.46 0.49 10.31
CA SER A 44 -14.52 0.03 11.69
C SER A 44 -13.65 -1.21 11.91
N PHE A 45 -13.69 -2.16 11.00
CA PHE A 45 -12.86 -3.36 11.05
C PHE A 45 -11.37 -3.02 10.97
N LEU A 46 -10.95 -2.21 9.99
CA LEU A 46 -9.55 -1.83 9.80
C LEU A 46 -9.00 -1.05 11.01
N LYS A 47 -9.78 -0.11 11.58
CA LYS A 47 -9.41 0.60 12.83
C LYS A 47 -9.23 -0.35 14.01
N GLN A 48 -10.06 -1.38 14.10
CA GLN A 48 -9.95 -2.37 15.17
C GLN A 48 -8.76 -3.32 14.94
N MET A 49 -8.41 -3.65 13.69
CA MET A 49 -7.18 -4.38 13.38
C MET A 49 -5.94 -3.57 13.79
N GLU A 50 -5.90 -2.29 13.42
CA GLU A 50 -4.84 -1.35 13.80
C GLU A 50 -4.66 -1.27 15.32
N ALA A 51 -5.77 -1.24 16.06
CA ALA A 51 -5.79 -1.22 17.52
C ALA A 51 -5.51 -2.59 18.17
N GLY A 52 -5.24 -3.65 17.40
CA GLY A 52 -4.99 -5.00 17.91
C GLY A 52 -6.20 -5.69 18.53
N LYS A 53 -7.42 -5.27 18.21
CA LYS A 53 -8.67 -5.76 18.81
C LYS A 53 -9.35 -6.87 18.00
N ILE A 54 -8.96 -7.05 16.74
CA ILE A 54 -9.48 -8.11 15.88
C ILE A 54 -8.64 -9.37 16.06
N ASN A 55 -9.28 -10.48 16.42
CA ASN A 55 -8.67 -11.80 16.39
C ASN A 55 -8.94 -12.49 15.06
N LEU A 56 -7.89 -12.69 14.24
CA LEU A 56 -7.96 -13.42 12.96
C LEU A 56 -7.60 -14.91 13.09
N GLY A 57 -7.49 -15.42 14.31
CA GLY A 57 -7.03 -16.78 14.62
C GLY A 57 -5.52 -16.88 14.83
N ASP A 58 -5.06 -18.05 15.26
CA ASP A 58 -3.71 -18.24 15.80
C ASP A 58 -2.59 -18.09 14.76
N GLN A 59 -2.91 -18.23 13.47
CA GLN A 59 -1.93 -18.17 12.39
C GLN A 59 -1.61 -16.75 11.91
N VAL A 60 -2.47 -15.77 12.22
CA VAL A 60 -2.37 -14.41 11.71
C VAL A 60 -2.40 -13.42 12.84
N ASN A 61 -1.27 -12.76 13.10
CA ASN A 61 -1.27 -11.57 13.93
C ASN A 61 -1.97 -10.45 13.15
N SER A 62 -3.16 -10.08 13.61
CA SER A 62 -4.04 -9.11 12.95
C SER A 62 -3.41 -7.73 12.80
N GLN A 63 -2.78 -7.21 13.85
CA GLN A 63 -2.16 -5.89 13.84
C GLN A 63 -0.96 -5.84 12.89
N ALA A 64 -0.09 -6.85 12.95
CA ALA A 64 1.06 -6.95 12.04
C ALA A 64 0.62 -7.10 10.58
N PHE A 65 -0.49 -7.82 10.32
CA PHE A 65 -1.03 -7.93 8.98
C PHE A 65 -1.62 -6.60 8.47
N PHE A 66 -2.29 -5.83 9.33
CA PHE A 66 -2.73 -4.47 9.01
C PHE A 66 -1.55 -3.56 8.67
N GLU A 67 -0.50 -3.56 9.49
CA GLU A 67 0.72 -2.78 9.28
C GLU A 67 1.39 -3.12 7.94
N LEU A 68 1.48 -4.41 7.60
CA LEU A 68 1.98 -4.87 6.30
C LEU A 68 1.14 -4.30 5.14
N MET A 69 -0.19 -4.40 5.22
CA MET A 69 -1.07 -3.87 4.19
C MET A 69 -0.93 -2.35 4.04
N LEU A 70 -0.87 -1.61 5.16
CA LEU A 70 -0.71 -0.17 5.17
C LEU A 70 0.64 0.25 4.58
N GLN A 71 1.71 -0.47 4.92
CA GLN A 71 3.02 -0.24 4.34
C GLN A 71 2.99 -0.44 2.82
N ASN A 72 2.47 -1.57 2.34
CA ASN A 72 2.42 -1.85 0.91
C ASN A 72 1.46 -0.91 0.15
N ALA A 73 0.40 -0.42 0.80
CA ALA A 73 -0.47 0.61 0.22
C ALA A 73 0.29 1.94 0.02
N ARG A 74 1.10 2.37 1.01
CA ARG A 74 1.94 3.57 0.89
C ARG A 74 3.01 3.40 -0.18
N GLU A 75 3.68 2.25 -0.20
CA GLU A 75 4.67 1.90 -1.23
C GLU A 75 4.04 1.92 -2.63
N GLY A 76 2.91 1.23 -2.83
CA GLY A 76 2.22 1.22 -4.12
C GLY A 76 1.68 2.59 -4.54
N TYR A 77 1.33 3.45 -3.60
CA TYR A 77 0.86 4.80 -3.89
C TYR A 77 1.99 5.75 -4.33
N LEU A 78 3.23 5.50 -3.91
CA LEU A 78 4.39 6.35 -4.21
C LEU A 78 5.41 5.71 -5.16
N ALA A 79 5.26 4.43 -5.48
CA ALA A 79 6.07 3.73 -6.46
C ALA A 79 5.78 4.22 -7.89
N ASP A 80 6.64 3.82 -8.81
CA ASP A 80 6.43 4.02 -10.24
C ASP A 80 5.13 3.32 -10.71
N PRO A 81 4.29 3.96 -11.54
CA PRO A 81 3.05 3.36 -12.04
C PRO A 81 3.23 2.04 -12.80
N ILE A 82 4.42 1.71 -13.32
CA ILE A 82 4.67 0.41 -13.98
C ILE A 82 4.40 -0.78 -13.06
N TYR A 83 4.44 -0.58 -11.74
CA TYR A 83 4.16 -1.63 -10.76
C TYR A 83 2.65 -1.80 -10.46
N GLY A 84 1.79 -1.10 -11.21
CA GLY A 84 0.33 -1.20 -11.11
C GLY A 84 -0.32 -0.30 -10.06
N GLY A 85 0.49 0.35 -9.21
CA GLY A 85 0.08 1.38 -8.27
C GLY A 85 0.09 2.79 -8.89
N ASN A 86 0.06 3.82 -8.02
CA ASN A 86 0.23 5.25 -8.36
C ASN A 86 -0.36 5.67 -9.72
N LYS A 87 -1.61 5.26 -9.99
CA LYS A 87 -2.23 5.40 -11.31
C LYS A 87 -2.21 6.87 -11.75
N ASN A 88 -1.84 7.11 -13.00
CA ASN A 88 -1.68 8.46 -13.58
C ASN A 88 -0.69 9.35 -12.81
N MET A 89 0.23 8.73 -12.04
CA MET A 89 1.24 9.40 -11.22
C MET A 89 0.60 10.34 -10.18
N ALA A 90 -0.58 10.00 -9.68
CA ALA A 90 -1.38 10.86 -8.79
C ALA A 90 -0.62 11.19 -7.49
N GLY A 91 0.03 10.21 -6.87
CA GLY A 91 0.85 10.41 -5.68
C GLY A 91 2.03 11.34 -5.96
N TRP A 92 2.70 11.16 -7.09
CA TRP A 92 3.81 12.01 -7.52
C TRP A 92 3.38 13.45 -7.79
N LYS A 93 2.26 13.65 -8.49
CA LYS A 93 1.67 14.98 -8.73
C LYS A 93 1.34 15.69 -7.42
N MET A 94 0.77 14.97 -6.45
CA MET A 94 0.42 15.53 -5.15
C MET A 94 1.64 16.04 -4.38
N ILE A 95 2.76 15.31 -4.40
CA ILE A 95 3.97 15.70 -3.66
C ILE A 95 4.94 16.56 -4.50
N GLY A 96 4.58 16.86 -5.74
CA GLY A 96 5.45 17.57 -6.68
C GLY A 96 6.68 16.78 -7.14
N PHE A 97 6.66 15.44 -7.04
CA PHE A 97 7.77 14.62 -7.49
C PHE A 97 7.76 14.49 -9.02
N PRO A 98 8.82 14.91 -9.73
CA PRO A 98 8.85 14.95 -11.20
C PRO A 98 9.10 13.59 -11.87
N GLY A 99 9.01 12.48 -11.13
CA GLY A 99 9.17 11.12 -11.63
C GLY A 99 10.62 10.72 -11.89
N ALA A 100 10.83 9.60 -12.59
CA ALA A 100 12.14 9.02 -12.90
C ALA A 100 12.82 9.72 -14.10
N ARG A 101 12.98 11.04 -14.02
CA ARG A 101 13.55 11.83 -15.12
C ARG A 101 15.04 11.55 -15.30
N TYR A 102 15.45 11.32 -16.54
CA TYR A 102 16.82 10.97 -16.91
C TYR A 102 17.84 12.07 -16.55
N ASP A 103 17.50 13.34 -16.74
CA ASP A 103 18.43 14.45 -16.56
C ASP A 103 17.80 15.63 -15.81
N TYR A 104 18.41 15.99 -14.68
CA TYR A 104 18.06 17.16 -13.89
C TYR A 104 19.03 18.33 -14.05
N ARG A 105 20.15 18.16 -14.78
CA ARG A 105 21.17 19.20 -14.98
C ARG A 105 20.60 20.54 -15.43
N PRO A 106 19.57 20.62 -16.30
CA PRO A 106 18.98 21.90 -16.70
C PRO A 106 18.26 22.66 -15.57
N TYR A 107 18.02 22.02 -14.42
CA TYR A 107 17.22 22.59 -13.33
C TYR A 107 18.01 22.80 -12.03
N ILE A 108 19.28 22.39 -11.97
CA ILE A 108 20.05 22.36 -10.71
C ILE A 108 20.20 23.74 -10.07
N ASP A 109 20.33 24.79 -10.88
CA ASP A 109 20.52 26.17 -10.40
C ASP A 109 19.19 26.89 -10.11
N ARG A 110 18.05 26.28 -10.48
CA ARG A 110 16.71 26.90 -10.41
C ARG A 110 16.04 26.63 -9.06
N HIS A 111 16.65 27.15 -8.00
CA HIS A 111 16.16 26.97 -6.64
C HIS A 111 14.87 27.77 -6.38
N ASN A 112 13.98 27.20 -5.55
CA ASN A 112 12.71 27.83 -5.13
C ASN A 112 11.76 28.22 -6.28
N GLU A 113 11.96 27.68 -7.48
CA GLU A 113 11.08 27.87 -8.62
C GLU A 113 10.10 26.69 -8.79
N ASN A 114 8.86 26.98 -9.17
CA ASN A 114 7.98 25.94 -9.69
C ASN A 114 8.38 25.62 -11.13
N LEU A 115 9.09 24.49 -11.29
CA LEU A 115 9.58 24.03 -12.60
C LEU A 115 8.46 23.50 -13.52
N ALA A 116 7.23 23.34 -13.01
CA ALA A 116 6.07 22.82 -13.74
C ALA A 116 6.35 21.50 -14.50
N LEU A 117 7.22 20.65 -13.93
CA LEU A 117 7.60 19.38 -14.54
C LEU A 117 6.47 18.37 -14.40
N ILE A 118 6.01 17.84 -15.53
CA ILE A 118 5.14 16.67 -15.54
C ILE A 118 5.94 15.43 -15.09
N PRO A 119 5.38 14.59 -14.22
CA PRO A 119 6.07 13.36 -13.83
C PRO A 119 6.24 12.41 -15.01
N VAL A 120 7.36 11.70 -15.02
CA VAL A 120 7.67 10.68 -16.03
C VAL A 120 7.94 9.33 -15.36
N SER A 121 7.35 8.27 -15.91
CA SER A 121 7.58 6.88 -15.51
C SER A 121 8.94 6.39 -16.03
N LEU A 122 9.48 5.34 -15.40
CA LEU A 122 10.68 4.62 -15.85
C LEU A 122 10.53 4.08 -17.28
N ILE A 123 9.33 3.61 -17.60
CA ILE A 123 8.96 3.17 -18.95
C ILE A 123 7.87 4.12 -19.44
N PRO A 124 8.12 4.92 -20.50
CA PRO A 124 7.10 5.77 -21.09
C PRO A 124 5.92 4.94 -21.60
N ASP A 125 4.72 5.50 -21.53
CA ASP A 125 3.57 4.93 -22.24
C ASP A 125 3.86 4.97 -23.76
N ASN A 126 3.69 3.83 -24.44
CA ASN A 126 3.81 3.73 -25.91
C ASN A 126 2.66 4.43 -26.62
#